data_AF-A0A822F8Q9-F1
#
_entry.id   AF-A0A822F8Q9-F1
#
_cell.length_a   1.000
_cell.length_b   1.000
_cell.length_c   1.000
_cell.angle_alpha   90.00
_cell.angle_beta   90.00
_cell.angle_gamma   90.00
#
_symmetry.space_group_name_H-M   'P 1'
#
loop_
_entity.id
_entity.type
_entity.pdbx_description
1 polymer ?
#
loop_
_entity_poly.entity_id
_entity_poly.type
_entity_poly.pdbx_seq_one_letter_code
_entity_poly.pdbx_strand_id
1 'polypeptide(L)'
;TPTTLTTTTTITTTTETTTTTTVTTSTITTTTVTTTTPLCTTQTYSSSFTNAVAPTSAQCTAWGTFRTALTCSSYTLLQFYGSLSSSGLNVTDPTIVNGIAAALLNYSSYGPITSNGYSWAVDVCAGSVELTVGGTCTCSATYAIRACISNGNWGGISGTSTCSQASQTITVKFS
;
A
#
# COMPACT_ATOMS: atom_id res chain seq x y z
N THR A 1 -7.33 -19.62 9.62
CA THR A 1 -7.03 -20.95 9.05
C THR A 1 -5.92 -20.78 8.05
N PRO A 2 -4.76 -21.43 8.22
CA PRO A 2 -3.70 -21.35 7.21
C PRO A 2 -4.15 -22.10 5.95
N THR A 3 -4.06 -21.45 4.80
CA THR A 3 -4.32 -22.08 3.50
C THR A 3 -3.04 -22.76 3.05
N THR A 4 -2.99 -24.09 3.17
CA THR A 4 -1.90 -24.90 2.63
C THR A 4 -2.01 -24.92 1.10
N LEU A 5 -1.07 -24.27 0.40
CA LEU A 5 -0.93 -24.43 -1.04
C LEU A 5 -0.13 -25.71 -1.32
N THR A 6 -0.77 -26.71 -1.90
CA THR A 6 -0.10 -27.93 -2.38
C THR A 6 0.21 -27.74 -3.87
N THR A 7 1.47 -27.42 -4.19
CA THR A 7 1.92 -27.38 -5.59
C THR A 7 2.43 -28.76 -5.99
N THR A 8 1.66 -29.46 -6.82
CA THR A 8 2.07 -30.72 -7.44
C THR A 8 2.86 -30.41 -8.71
N THR A 9 4.19 -30.53 -8.66
CA THR A 9 5.03 -30.46 -9.86
C THR A 9 5.18 -31.86 -10.45
N THR A 10 4.50 -32.13 -11.56
CA THR A 10 4.70 -33.35 -12.35
C THR A 10 5.93 -33.17 -13.22
N ILE A 11 7.03 -33.86 -12.92
CA ILE A 11 8.23 -33.90 -13.77
C ILE A 11 8.15 -35.16 -14.62
N THR A 12 7.92 -35.00 -15.92
CA THR A 12 7.97 -36.09 -16.90
C THR A 12 9.36 -36.14 -17.50
N THR A 13 10.15 -37.15 -17.13
CA THR A 13 11.47 -37.42 -17.75
C THR A 13 11.29 -38.50 -18.81
N THR A 14 11.48 -38.15 -20.08
CA THR A 14 11.50 -39.10 -21.19
C THR A 14 12.95 -39.45 -21.52
N THR A 15 13.32 -40.72 -21.30
CA THR A 15 14.63 -41.25 -21.71
C THR A 15 14.41 -42.38 -22.71
N GLU A 16 14.95 -42.20 -23.92
CA GLU A 16 14.95 -43.20 -24.99
C GLU A 16 15.95 -44.33 -24.67
N THR A 17 15.54 -45.58 -24.84
CA THR A 17 16.23 -46.76 -24.32
C THR A 17 16.93 -47.55 -25.43
N THR A 18 18.16 -47.98 -25.17
CA THR A 18 18.55 -49.36 -25.47
C THR A 18 19.43 -49.90 -24.33
N THR A 19 19.01 -51.04 -23.77
CA THR A 19 19.80 -52.04 -23.00
C THR A 19 19.61 -52.07 -21.47
N THR A 20 19.17 -53.25 -21.01
CA THR A 20 19.20 -53.88 -19.67
C THR A 20 18.63 -53.11 -18.47
N THR A 21 17.41 -53.49 -18.06
CA THR A 21 16.67 -52.93 -16.93
C THR A 21 17.05 -53.58 -15.60
N THR A 22 17.78 -52.86 -14.75
CA THR A 22 17.85 -53.11 -13.30
C THR A 22 16.83 -52.21 -12.62
N VAL A 23 15.90 -52.79 -11.86
CA VAL A 23 14.84 -52.04 -11.16
C VAL A 23 15.38 -51.53 -9.83
N THR A 24 15.65 -50.23 -9.73
CA THR A 24 16.06 -49.59 -8.49
C THR A 24 14.89 -48.78 -7.93
N THR A 25 14.37 -49.18 -6.78
CA THR A 25 13.32 -48.46 -6.05
C THR A 25 13.93 -47.24 -5.36
N SER A 26 13.53 -46.03 -5.76
CA SER A 26 13.95 -44.78 -5.11
C SER A 26 12.83 -44.24 -4.20
N THR A 27 13.16 -44.00 -2.94
CA THR A 27 12.26 -43.41 -1.94
C THR A 27 12.25 -41.89 -2.10
N ILE A 28 11.08 -41.30 -2.40
CA ILE A 28 10.91 -39.85 -2.53
C ILE A 28 10.55 -39.29 -1.15
N THR A 29 11.48 -38.55 -0.52
CA THR A 29 11.23 -37.84 0.74
C THR A 29 10.65 -36.46 0.42
N THR A 30 9.35 -36.27 0.67
CA THR A 30 8.69 -34.97 0.54
C THR A 30 8.97 -34.10 1.75
N THR A 31 9.89 -33.15 1.63
CA THR A 31 10.18 -32.15 2.67
C THR A 31 9.20 -30.98 2.54
N THR A 32 8.21 -30.90 3.43
CA THR A 32 7.39 -29.70 3.60
C THR A 32 8.23 -28.57 4.20
N VAL A 33 8.51 -27.53 3.40
CA VAL A 33 9.17 -26.31 3.87
C VAL A 33 8.09 -25.33 4.31
N THR A 34 7.96 -25.13 5.62
CA THR A 34 7.12 -24.06 6.18
C THR A 34 7.91 -22.75 6.16
N THR A 35 7.71 -21.93 5.13
CA THR A 35 8.25 -20.57 5.09
C THR A 35 7.38 -19.67 5.95
N THR A 36 7.88 -19.28 7.12
CA THR A 36 7.30 -18.18 7.90
C THR A 36 7.65 -16.86 7.21
N THR A 37 6.74 -16.32 6.41
CA THR A 37 6.90 -14.98 5.84
C THR A 37 7.05 -13.97 6.99
N PRO A 38 8.13 -13.15 7.03
CA PRO A 38 8.25 -12.12 8.05
C PRO A 38 7.07 -11.17 7.97
N LEU A 39 6.42 -10.93 9.11
CA LEU A 39 5.27 -10.03 9.21
C LEU A 39 5.75 -8.58 9.10
N CYS A 40 5.05 -7.77 8.32
CA CYS A 40 5.35 -6.35 8.23
C CYS A 40 5.12 -5.65 9.57
N THR A 41 6.07 -4.80 9.96
CA THR A 41 5.82 -3.85 11.04
C THR A 41 4.79 -2.82 10.58
N THR A 42 3.79 -2.57 11.41
CA THR A 42 2.79 -1.52 11.16
C THR A 42 3.47 -0.15 11.06
N GLN A 43 3.17 0.58 9.99
CA GLN A 43 3.62 1.96 9.79
C GLN A 43 2.42 2.90 9.87
N THR A 44 2.54 4.02 10.58
CA THR A 44 1.44 4.98 10.74
C THR A 44 1.96 6.41 10.65
N TYR A 45 1.31 7.21 9.82
CA TYR A 45 1.40 8.66 9.83
C TYR A 45 0.10 9.23 10.36
N SER A 46 0.16 10.15 11.32
CA SER A 46 -0.99 10.89 11.80
C SER A 46 -0.60 12.34 12.11
N SER A 47 -1.35 13.31 11.58
CA SER A 47 -1.08 14.73 11.82
C SER A 47 -2.33 15.59 11.75
N SER A 48 -2.33 16.68 12.51
CA SER A 48 -3.43 17.66 12.56
C SER A 48 -3.16 18.81 11.61
N PHE A 49 -4.08 19.05 10.69
CA PHE A 49 -4.02 20.14 9.73
C PHE A 49 -5.05 21.21 10.08
N THR A 50 -4.65 22.47 9.93
CA THR A 50 -5.50 23.64 10.22
C THR A 50 -6.01 24.23 8.92
N ASN A 51 -7.30 24.58 8.87
CA ASN A 51 -7.91 25.23 7.72
C ASN A 51 -7.12 26.50 7.32
N ALA A 52 -6.93 26.69 6.01
CA ALA A 52 -6.23 27.83 5.42
C ALA A 52 -4.76 28.02 5.87
N VAL A 53 -4.16 27.03 6.54
CA VAL A 53 -2.76 27.06 6.97
C VAL A 53 -1.98 26.00 6.21
N ALA A 54 -0.82 26.39 5.65
CA ALA A 54 0.08 25.45 5.01
C ALA A 54 0.64 24.44 6.03
N PRO A 55 0.86 23.16 5.65
CA PRO A 55 1.57 22.21 6.51
C PRO A 55 2.90 22.75 7.02
N THR A 56 3.20 22.50 8.29
CA THR A 56 4.48 22.85 8.88
C THR A 56 5.60 21.94 8.38
N SER A 57 6.84 22.39 8.51
CA SER A 57 8.02 21.57 8.20
C SER A 57 8.04 20.24 8.97
N ALA A 58 7.59 20.23 10.22
CA ALA A 58 7.49 19.01 11.03
C ALA A 58 6.50 18.00 10.43
N GLN A 59 5.38 18.46 9.89
CA GLN A 59 4.38 17.58 9.26
C GLN A 59 4.91 16.95 7.97
N CYS A 60 5.64 17.75 7.17
CA CYS A 60 6.29 17.25 5.97
C CYS A 60 7.41 16.25 6.31
N THR A 61 8.27 16.56 7.30
CA THR A 61 9.32 15.64 7.75
C THR A 61 8.74 14.32 8.25
N ALA A 62 7.70 14.37 9.09
CA ALA A 62 7.03 13.17 9.57
C ALA A 62 6.40 12.34 8.43
N TRP A 63 5.85 13.00 7.40
CA TRP A 63 5.36 12.32 6.20
C TRP A 63 6.50 11.66 5.42
N GLY A 64 7.63 12.35 5.27
CA GLY A 64 8.85 11.80 4.67
C GLY A 64 9.34 10.56 5.40
N THR A 65 9.49 10.63 6.72
CA THR A 65 9.90 9.50 7.57
C THR A 65 8.97 8.30 7.42
N PHE A 66 7.66 8.53 7.50
CA PHE A 66 6.65 7.49 7.31
C PHE A 66 6.82 6.79 5.95
N ARG A 67 6.91 7.54 4.86
CA ARG A 67 7.05 6.98 3.51
C ARG A 67 8.33 6.15 3.36
N THR A 68 9.46 6.66 3.87
CA THR A 68 10.73 5.94 3.81
C THR A 68 10.74 4.65 4.65
N ALA A 69 9.82 4.51 5.61
CA ALA A 69 9.67 3.30 6.42
C ALA A 69 8.79 2.22 5.77
N LEU A 70 8.14 2.49 4.64
CA LEU A 70 7.28 1.56 3.90
C LEU A 70 8.10 0.55 3.07
N THR A 71 9.09 -0.10 3.67
CA THR A 71 10.02 -1.01 3.00
C THR A 71 9.50 -2.45 2.89
N CYS A 72 8.40 -2.78 3.56
CA CYS A 72 7.80 -4.10 3.49
C CYS A 72 7.02 -4.30 2.18
N SER A 73 7.07 -5.52 1.62
CA SER A 73 6.37 -5.91 0.39
C SER A 73 5.20 -6.87 0.63
N SER A 74 4.83 -7.10 1.90
CA SER A 74 3.78 -8.03 2.32
C SER A 74 2.70 -7.36 3.17
N TYR A 75 2.50 -6.04 3.05
CA TYR A 75 1.40 -5.36 3.71
C TYR A 75 0.06 -5.92 3.20
N THR A 76 -0.90 -6.06 4.10
CA THR A 76 -2.22 -6.65 3.81
C THR A 76 -3.35 -5.65 3.95
N LEU A 77 -3.11 -4.52 4.62
CA LEU A 77 -4.10 -3.50 4.87
C LEU A 77 -3.49 -2.10 4.74
N LEU A 78 -4.18 -1.25 3.99
CA LEU A 78 -4.05 0.21 4.05
C LEU A 78 -5.33 0.78 4.66
N GLN A 79 -5.18 1.70 5.63
CA GLN A 79 -6.27 2.50 6.18
C GLN A 79 -6.01 3.99 5.96
N PHE A 80 -7.01 4.74 5.53
CA PHE A 80 -6.96 6.19 5.33
C PHE A 80 -8.18 6.86 6.00
N TYR A 81 -7.97 7.50 7.15
CA TYR A 81 -9.04 7.91 8.08
C TYR A 81 -8.61 9.12 8.93
N GLY A 82 -9.49 9.57 9.83
CA GLY A 82 -9.14 10.59 10.83
C GLY A 82 -10.35 11.30 11.42
N SER A 83 -10.19 12.54 11.88
CA SER A 83 -11.18 13.17 12.79
C SER A 83 -12.52 13.51 12.14
N LEU A 84 -12.58 13.74 10.82
CA LEU A 84 -13.82 14.02 10.07
C LEU A 84 -14.39 12.79 9.35
N SER A 85 -13.67 11.67 9.36
CA SER A 85 -14.13 10.38 8.85
C SER A 85 -13.40 9.27 9.62
N SER A 86 -13.96 8.93 10.78
CA SER A 86 -13.34 7.98 11.72
C SER A 86 -13.34 6.55 11.19
N SER A 87 -14.36 6.17 10.43
CA SER A 87 -14.42 4.90 9.69
C SER A 87 -13.42 4.87 8.53
N GLY A 88 -13.20 6.02 7.89
CA GLY A 88 -12.30 6.20 6.76
C GLY A 88 -12.52 5.20 5.62
N LEU A 89 -11.45 4.98 4.86
CA LEU A 89 -11.39 4.02 3.77
C LEU A 89 -10.30 2.97 4.02
N ASN A 90 -10.47 1.80 3.43
CA ASN A 90 -9.47 0.73 3.49
C ASN A 90 -9.26 0.05 2.14
N VAL A 91 -8.06 -0.50 1.96
CA VAL A 91 -7.68 -1.40 0.86
C VAL A 91 -7.16 -2.68 1.50
N THR A 92 -7.70 -3.82 1.10
CA THR A 92 -7.32 -5.15 1.60
C THR A 92 -6.73 -6.05 0.51
N ASP A 93 -6.69 -5.58 -0.75
CA ASP A 93 -6.02 -6.28 -1.83
C ASP A 93 -4.50 -6.08 -1.68
N PRO A 94 -3.71 -7.15 -1.40
CA PRO A 94 -2.28 -7.01 -1.14
C PRO A 94 -1.51 -6.43 -2.32
N THR A 95 -1.90 -6.70 -3.57
CA THR A 95 -1.24 -6.14 -4.74
C THR A 95 -1.43 -4.63 -4.78
N ILE A 96 -2.64 -4.14 -4.46
CA ILE A 96 -2.92 -2.70 -4.43
C ILE A 96 -2.25 -2.03 -3.22
N VAL A 97 -2.34 -2.63 -2.03
CA VAL A 97 -1.71 -2.09 -0.81
C VAL A 97 -0.20 -1.92 -1.02
N ASN A 98 0.49 -2.95 -1.51
CA ASN A 98 1.94 -2.89 -1.70
C ASN A 98 2.31 -2.01 -2.91
N GLY A 99 1.46 -1.90 -3.93
CA GLY A 99 1.64 -0.93 -5.02
C GLY A 99 1.61 0.52 -4.53
N ILE A 100 0.64 0.87 -3.67
CA ILE A 100 0.56 2.19 -3.04
C ILE A 100 1.77 2.43 -2.11
N ALA A 101 2.13 1.45 -1.27
CA ALA A 101 3.28 1.56 -0.38
C ALA A 101 4.58 1.83 -1.14
N ALA A 102 4.84 1.05 -2.20
CA ALA A 102 6.03 1.21 -3.05
C ALA A 102 6.05 2.57 -3.76
N ALA A 103 4.90 3.05 -4.24
CA ALA A 103 4.80 4.35 -4.89
C ALA A 103 5.10 5.51 -3.93
N LEU A 104 4.56 5.44 -2.70
CA LEU A 104 4.86 6.40 -1.64
C LEU A 104 6.33 6.38 -1.23
N LEU A 105 6.93 5.18 -1.08
CA LEU A 105 8.34 5.00 -0.76
C LEU A 105 9.24 5.63 -1.83
N ASN A 106 8.98 5.30 -3.10
CA ASN A 106 9.85 5.65 -4.23
C ASN A 106 9.57 7.04 -4.83
N TYR A 107 8.60 7.77 -4.28
CA TYR A 107 8.20 9.08 -4.82
C TYR A 107 7.78 8.98 -6.29
N SER A 108 6.92 8.01 -6.60
CA SER A 108 6.45 7.73 -7.96
C SER A 108 4.93 7.65 -8.02
N SER A 109 4.36 7.76 -9.21
CA SER A 109 2.91 7.63 -9.42
C SER A 109 2.47 6.15 -9.44
N TYR A 110 1.24 5.89 -9.00
CA TYR A 110 0.57 4.58 -9.06
C TYR A 110 -0.94 4.77 -9.16
N GLY A 111 -1.60 3.98 -10.00
CA GLY A 111 -3.03 4.14 -10.28
C GLY A 111 -3.31 5.17 -11.40
N PRO A 112 -4.58 5.57 -11.59
CA PRO A 112 -5.74 5.22 -10.77
C PRO A 112 -6.05 3.73 -10.78
N ILE A 113 -6.37 3.17 -9.62
CA ILE A 113 -6.79 1.77 -9.46
C ILE A 113 -8.01 1.67 -8.54
N THR A 114 -8.96 0.82 -8.92
CA THR A 114 -10.20 0.66 -8.14
C THR A 114 -10.01 -0.39 -7.04
N SER A 115 -10.38 -0.05 -5.81
CA SER A 115 -10.48 -0.99 -4.69
C SER A 115 -11.64 -0.59 -3.79
N ASN A 116 -12.48 -1.57 -3.40
CA ASN A 116 -13.67 -1.36 -2.57
C ASN A 116 -14.62 -0.27 -3.09
N GLY A 117 -14.71 -0.09 -4.42
CA GLY A 117 -15.55 0.93 -5.05
C GLY A 117 -14.94 2.33 -5.13
N TYR A 118 -13.68 2.50 -4.68
CA TYR A 118 -12.98 3.78 -4.67
C TYR A 118 -11.79 3.76 -5.64
N SER A 119 -11.54 4.88 -6.32
CA SER A 119 -10.39 5.05 -7.23
C SER A 119 -9.21 5.63 -6.46
N TRP A 120 -8.26 4.78 -6.09
CA TRP A 120 -7.04 5.13 -5.38
C TRP A 120 -5.92 5.51 -6.34
N ALA A 121 -5.10 6.48 -5.94
CA ALA A 121 -3.87 6.79 -6.63
C ALA A 121 -2.81 7.35 -5.69
N VAL A 122 -1.56 7.21 -6.11
CA VAL A 122 -0.42 7.98 -5.63
C VAL A 122 0.06 8.82 -6.80
N ASP A 123 0.36 10.09 -6.57
CA ASP A 123 0.90 10.96 -7.62
C ASP A 123 1.87 11.98 -7.04
N VAL A 124 2.67 12.58 -7.90
CA VAL A 124 3.67 13.58 -7.52
C VAL A 124 3.25 14.94 -8.05
N CYS A 125 2.90 15.85 -7.15
CA CYS A 125 2.54 17.21 -7.51
C CYS A 125 3.01 18.27 -6.53
N ALA A 126 3.29 19.45 -7.09
CA ALA A 126 3.71 20.63 -6.34
C ALA A 126 4.86 20.34 -5.35
N GLY A 127 5.80 19.47 -5.73
CA GLY A 127 6.94 19.09 -4.87
C GLY A 127 6.59 18.19 -3.68
N SER A 128 5.41 17.55 -3.69
CA SER A 128 5.02 16.55 -2.70
C SER A 128 4.52 15.27 -3.40
N VAL A 129 4.56 14.14 -2.68
CA VAL A 129 3.83 12.93 -3.07
C VAL A 129 2.51 12.89 -2.33
N GLU A 130 1.45 12.67 -3.10
CA GLU A 130 0.07 12.66 -2.67
C GLU A 130 -0.45 11.22 -2.63
N LEU A 131 -1.15 10.84 -1.56
CA LEU A 131 -2.09 9.71 -1.58
C LEU A 131 -3.50 10.27 -1.73
N THR A 132 -4.27 9.74 -2.67
CA THR A 132 -5.59 10.29 -3.01
C THR A 132 -6.62 9.23 -3.36
N VAL A 133 -7.90 9.61 -3.22
CA VAL A 133 -9.07 8.88 -3.66
C VAL A 133 -9.99 9.80 -4.47
N GLY A 134 -10.23 9.46 -5.74
CA GLY A 134 -11.18 10.18 -6.60
C GLY A 134 -10.62 11.39 -7.37
N GLY A 135 -9.29 11.50 -7.52
CA GLY A 135 -8.62 12.47 -8.39
C GLY A 135 -7.19 12.77 -7.96
N THR A 136 -6.24 12.92 -8.88
CA THR A 136 -4.85 13.28 -8.54
C THR A 136 -4.62 14.76 -8.70
N CYS A 137 -3.83 15.35 -7.82
CA CYS A 137 -3.28 16.69 -7.91
C CYS A 137 -4.31 17.79 -8.16
N THR A 138 -5.53 17.55 -7.69
CA THR A 138 -6.72 18.35 -7.94
C THR A 138 -7.55 18.48 -6.68
N CYS A 139 -8.35 19.53 -6.61
CA CYS A 139 -9.28 19.74 -5.51
C CYS A 139 -10.50 18.82 -5.57
N SER A 140 -10.74 18.07 -6.65
CA SER A 140 -11.93 17.22 -6.84
C SER A 140 -11.83 15.86 -6.17
N ALA A 141 -10.66 15.50 -5.63
CA ALA A 141 -10.51 14.29 -4.84
C ALA A 141 -11.46 14.30 -3.63
N THR A 142 -11.90 13.11 -3.23
CA THR A 142 -12.73 12.88 -2.03
C THR A 142 -11.87 12.70 -0.79
N TYR A 143 -10.69 12.10 -0.95
CA TYR A 143 -9.66 12.00 0.07
C TYR A 143 -8.32 12.38 -0.55
N ALA A 144 -7.51 13.15 0.15
CA ALA A 144 -6.14 13.42 -0.25
C ALA A 144 -5.28 13.77 0.96
N ILE A 145 -3.98 13.52 0.85
CA ILE A 145 -2.97 14.01 1.80
C ILE A 145 -1.75 14.50 1.03
N ARG A 146 -1.37 15.76 1.26
CA ARG A 146 -0.26 16.48 0.65
C ARG A 146 0.55 17.17 1.74
N ALA A 147 1.15 16.40 2.64
CA ALA A 147 1.77 16.91 3.86
C ALA A 147 2.99 17.82 3.64
N CYS A 148 3.48 17.96 2.40
CA CYS A 148 4.58 18.85 2.03
C CYS A 148 4.16 19.95 1.04
N ILE A 149 2.87 20.19 0.81
CA ILE A 149 2.43 21.30 -0.05
C ILE A 149 2.72 22.66 0.63
N SER A 150 2.97 23.70 -0.16
CA SER A 150 3.32 25.05 0.33
C SER A 150 2.12 25.97 0.61
N ASN A 151 0.89 25.46 0.57
CA ASN A 151 -0.34 26.23 0.79
C ASN A 151 -1.36 25.46 1.62
N GLY A 152 -2.51 26.07 1.93
CA GLY A 152 -3.56 25.47 2.77
C GLY A 152 -4.37 24.32 2.13
N ASN A 153 -4.03 23.85 0.93
CA ASN A 153 -4.74 22.79 0.21
C ASN A 153 -4.08 21.42 0.43
N TRP A 154 -3.81 21.10 1.69
CA TRP A 154 -3.11 19.89 2.14
C TRP A 154 -3.89 18.59 1.98
N GLY A 155 -5.15 18.66 1.57
CA GLY A 155 -6.00 17.49 1.39
C GLY A 155 -7.22 17.51 2.30
N GLY A 156 -7.71 16.33 2.65
CA GLY A 156 -8.90 16.10 3.48
C GLY A 156 -9.29 14.63 3.47
N ILE A 157 -10.08 14.19 4.45
CA ILE A 157 -10.59 12.80 4.55
C ILE A 157 -12.12 12.73 4.55
N SER A 158 -12.79 13.76 4.05
CA SER A 158 -14.25 13.79 3.95
C SER A 158 -14.70 14.84 2.94
N GLY A 159 -15.69 14.50 2.11
CA GLY A 159 -16.42 15.45 1.26
C GLY A 159 -16.21 15.25 -0.24
N THR A 160 -16.64 16.26 -1.00
CA THR A 160 -16.56 16.30 -2.47
C THR A 160 -15.37 17.12 -3.00
N SER A 161 -14.52 17.60 -2.08
CA SER A 161 -13.31 18.35 -2.41
C SER A 161 -12.23 18.13 -1.36
N THR A 162 -10.97 18.39 -1.71
CA THR A 162 -9.80 18.32 -0.83
C THR A 162 -9.04 19.66 -0.72
N CYS A 163 -9.66 20.76 -1.16
CA CYS A 163 -9.14 22.12 -0.98
C CYS A 163 -9.99 22.90 0.02
N SER A 164 -9.38 23.87 0.69
CA SER A 164 -10.03 24.68 1.73
C SER A 164 -10.74 23.86 2.81
N GLN A 165 -10.20 22.69 3.14
CA GLN A 165 -10.83 21.74 4.04
C GLN A 165 -10.84 22.23 5.49
N ALA A 166 -11.87 21.85 6.24
CA ALA A 166 -11.96 22.13 7.67
C ALA A 166 -10.79 21.50 8.43
N SER A 167 -10.37 22.13 9.54
CA SER A 167 -9.29 21.61 10.37
C SER A 167 -9.57 20.18 10.81
N GLN A 168 -8.62 19.27 10.63
CA GLN A 168 -8.81 17.86 10.89
C GLN A 168 -7.50 17.12 11.12
N THR A 169 -7.56 16.00 11.82
CA THR A 169 -6.46 15.03 11.85
C THR A 169 -6.64 14.06 10.70
N ILE A 170 -5.55 13.82 9.95
CA ILE A 170 -5.47 12.83 8.88
C ILE A 170 -4.51 11.73 9.30
N THR A 171 -4.91 10.48 9.10
CA THR A 171 -4.13 9.28 9.43
C THR A 171 -4.05 8.31 8.25
N VAL A 172 -2.83 7.86 7.94
CA VAL A 172 -2.54 6.81 6.95
C VAL A 172 -1.79 5.69 7.66
N LYS A 173 -2.24 4.45 7.50
CA LYS A 173 -1.66 3.29 8.18
C LYS A 173 -1.53 2.08 7.24
N PHE A 174 -0.37 1.43 7.30
CA PHE A 174 -0.09 0.15 6.63
C PHE A 174 0.18 -0.94 7.67
N SER A 175 -0.35 -2.15 7.47
CA SER A 175 -0.09 -3.34 8.30
C SER A 175 -0.16 -4.65 7.51
#